data_AF-A0A0N8K4N1-F1
#
_entry.id   AF-A0A0N8K4N1-F1
#
_cell.length_a   1.000
_cell.length_b   1.000
_cell.length_c   1.000
_cell.angle_alpha   90.00
_cell.angle_beta   90.00
_cell.angle_gamma   90.00
#
_symmetry.space_group_name_H-M   'P 1'
#
loop_
_entity.id
_entity.type
_entity.pdbx_description
1 polymer ?
#
loop_
_entity_poly.entity_id
_entity_poly.type
_entity_poly.pdbx_seq_one_letter_code
_entity_poly.pdbx_strand_id
1 'polypeptide(L)'
;MAEVTARRVWTGRLRYAVIALAILFFQLLPLQTLPRNWGAPDILLLVTLAFAARRPDHVPALLVAAAMLLSDMLLQRPPGLWTGLVLILTELLRSRARSMRSLPFPLEWGFVAIGIGAITLANRAILAILLVPVAPMGLTLTQLAITIVAYPIVVALAHFALRVNRPAQGAVDEFGHRL
;
A
#
# COMPACT_ATOMS: atom_id res chain seq x y z
N MET A 1 25.32 18.34 -2.52
CA MET A 1 24.26 17.93 -1.57
C MET A 1 22.92 17.67 -2.26
N ALA A 2 22.39 18.57 -3.11
CA ALA A 2 21.12 18.36 -3.84
C ALA A 2 21.04 17.07 -4.69
N GLU A 3 22.14 16.69 -5.34
CA GLU A 3 22.20 15.48 -6.17
C GLU A 3 22.09 14.17 -5.38
N VAL A 4 22.64 14.13 -4.16
CA VAL A 4 22.60 12.93 -3.28
C VAL A 4 21.18 12.68 -2.80
N THR A 5 20.45 13.74 -2.44
CA THR A 5 19.04 13.67 -2.03
C THR A 5 18.14 13.25 -3.19
N ALA A 6 18.33 13.82 -4.39
CA ALA A 6 17.59 13.42 -5.58
C ALA A 6 17.81 11.95 -5.93
N ARG A 7 19.07 11.49 -5.94
CA ARG A 7 19.43 10.09 -6.24
C ARG A 7 18.79 9.11 -5.27
N ARG A 8 18.70 9.45 -3.98
CA ARG A 8 18.05 8.62 -2.95
C ARG A 8 16.55 8.46 -3.17
N VAL A 9 15.85 9.56 -3.52
CA VAL A 9 14.41 9.54 -3.81
C VAL A 9 14.11 8.71 -5.05
N TRP A 10 14.88 8.90 -6.13
CA TRP A 10 14.74 8.11 -7.35
C TRP A 10 14.99 6.63 -7.13
N THR A 11 15.98 6.28 -6.31
CA THR A 11 16.24 4.88 -5.93
C THR A 11 15.05 4.29 -5.16
N GLY A 12 14.44 5.05 -4.24
CA GLY A 12 13.24 4.62 -3.52
C GLY A 12 12.02 4.40 -4.42
N ARG A 13 11.79 5.31 -5.38
CA ARG A 13 10.73 5.19 -6.40
C ARG A 13 10.94 3.98 -7.29
N LEU A 14 12.17 3.75 -7.75
CA LEU A 14 12.51 2.59 -8.56
C LEU A 14 12.26 1.28 -7.79
N ARG A 15 12.65 1.22 -6.51
CA ARG A 15 12.37 0.04 -5.66
C ARG A 15 10.89 -0.24 -5.54
N TYR A 16 10.07 0.79 -5.27
CA TYR A 16 8.61 0.62 -5.24
C TYR A 16 8.07 0.12 -6.59
N ALA A 17 8.48 0.74 -7.70
CA ALA A 17 8.03 0.37 -9.03
C ALA A 17 8.39 -1.09 -9.37
N VAL A 18 9.62 -1.52 -9.09
CA VAL A 18 10.07 -2.90 -9.31
C VAL A 18 9.28 -3.89 -8.44
N ILE A 19 9.06 -3.58 -7.16
CA ILE A 19 8.27 -4.44 -6.27
C ILE A 19 6.81 -4.53 -6.76
N ALA A 20 6.21 -3.41 -7.14
CA ALA A 20 4.84 -3.36 -7.66
C ALA A 20 4.73 -4.20 -8.94
N LEU A 21 5.65 -4.03 -9.90
CA LEU A 21 5.69 -4.82 -11.13
C LEU A 21 5.90 -6.31 -10.86
N ALA A 22 6.79 -6.67 -9.92
CA ALA A 22 7.00 -8.07 -9.54
C ALA A 22 5.72 -8.67 -8.95
N ILE A 23 5.03 -7.95 -8.07
CA ILE A 23 3.75 -8.40 -7.51
C ILE A 23 2.71 -8.60 -8.61
N LEU A 24 2.57 -7.64 -9.53
CA LEU A 24 1.65 -7.76 -10.67
C LEU A 24 1.99 -8.96 -11.55
N PHE A 25 3.28 -9.18 -11.83
CA PHE A 25 3.75 -10.33 -12.58
C PHE A 25 3.35 -11.65 -11.89
N PHE A 26 3.59 -11.79 -10.58
CA PHE A 26 3.18 -12.97 -9.82
C PHE A 26 1.65 -13.13 -9.73
N GLN A 27 0.89 -12.04 -9.71
CA GLN A 27 -0.57 -12.09 -9.73
C GLN A 27 -1.15 -12.52 -11.09
N LEU A 28 -0.44 -12.23 -12.18
CA LEU A 28 -0.80 -12.68 -13.53
C LEU A 28 -0.48 -14.14 -13.78
N LEU A 29 0.51 -14.70 -13.07
CA LEU A 29 0.79 -16.13 -13.17
C LEU A 29 -0.41 -16.92 -12.63
N PRO A 30 -0.92 -17.90 -13.40
CA PRO A 30 -2.00 -18.78 -12.95
C PRO A 30 -1.45 -19.77 -11.91
N LEU A 31 -1.12 -19.25 -10.71
CA LEU A 31 -0.62 -20.03 -9.58
C LEU A 31 -1.74 -20.81 -8.88
N GLN A 32 -3.00 -20.60 -9.29
CA GLN A 32 -4.17 -21.23 -8.69
C GLN A 32 -4.86 -22.11 -9.73
N THR A 33 -4.76 -23.41 -9.53
CA THR A 33 -5.45 -24.44 -10.33
C THR A 33 -6.68 -25.02 -9.62
N LEU A 34 -6.97 -24.62 -8.37
CA LEU A 34 -8.12 -25.09 -7.59
C LEU A 34 -8.98 -23.92 -7.07
N PRO A 35 -10.32 -24.11 -6.96
CA PRO A 35 -11.22 -23.13 -6.34
C PRO A 35 -10.83 -22.88 -4.88
N ARG A 36 -10.62 -21.61 -4.52
CA ARG A 36 -10.23 -21.22 -3.17
C ARG A 36 -11.43 -20.70 -2.40
N ASN A 37 -11.71 -21.30 -1.24
CA ASN A 37 -12.79 -20.86 -0.35
C ASN A 37 -12.43 -19.63 0.50
N TRP A 38 -11.27 -19.02 0.28
CA TRP A 38 -10.77 -17.89 1.05
C TRP A 38 -10.07 -16.88 0.15
N GLY A 39 -10.28 -15.59 0.45
CA GLY A 39 -9.70 -14.51 -0.34
C GLY A 39 -8.19 -14.37 -0.13
N ALA A 40 -7.44 -14.23 -1.23
CA ALA A 40 -6.00 -13.95 -1.16
C ALA A 40 -5.74 -12.50 -0.71
N PRO A 41 -4.70 -12.22 0.09
CA PRO A 41 -4.40 -10.87 0.54
C PRO A 41 -4.05 -9.93 -0.60
N ASP A 42 -4.42 -8.66 -0.47
CA ASP A 42 -3.99 -7.61 -1.41
C ASP A 42 -2.58 -7.11 -1.08
N ILE A 43 -1.57 -7.84 -1.56
CA ILE A 43 -0.16 -7.54 -1.28
C ILE A 43 0.28 -6.21 -1.90
N LEU A 44 -0.27 -5.85 -3.07
CA LEU A 44 0.06 -4.60 -3.75
C LEU A 44 -0.42 -3.38 -2.93
N LEU A 45 -1.63 -3.45 -2.39
CA LEU A 45 -2.15 -2.47 -1.44
C LEU A 45 -1.24 -2.37 -0.22
N LEU A 46 -0.93 -3.49 0.42
CA LEU A 46 -0.13 -3.51 1.65
C LEU A 46 1.26 -2.89 1.48
N VAL A 47 1.94 -3.22 0.39
CA VAL A 47 3.24 -2.62 0.06
C VAL A 47 3.09 -1.12 -0.16
N THR A 48 2.06 -0.68 -0.87
CA THR A 48 1.80 0.74 -1.12
C THR A 48 1.58 1.50 0.19
N LEU A 49 0.74 0.99 1.09
CA LEU A 49 0.47 1.61 2.38
C LEU A 49 1.71 1.61 3.28
N ALA A 50 2.49 0.52 3.30
CA ALA A 50 3.73 0.44 4.08
C ALA A 50 4.78 1.46 3.62
N PHE A 51 4.94 1.64 2.31
CA PHE A 51 5.82 2.68 1.75
C PHE A 51 5.29 4.08 2.07
N ALA A 52 3.99 4.32 1.92
CA ALA A 52 3.36 5.61 2.18
C ALA A 52 3.48 6.05 3.65
N ALA A 53 3.30 5.12 4.59
CA ALA A 53 3.44 5.38 6.02
C ALA A 53 4.88 5.68 6.45
N ARG A 54 5.88 5.01 5.83
CA ARG A 54 7.29 5.08 6.27
C ARG A 54 8.13 6.11 5.53
N ARG A 55 7.95 6.24 4.21
CA ARG A 55 8.69 7.14 3.33
C ARG A 55 7.76 7.65 2.23
N PRO A 56 6.85 8.61 2.55
CA PRO A 56 5.93 9.17 1.58
C PRO A 56 6.64 9.69 0.32
N ASP A 57 7.86 10.20 0.44
CA ASP A 57 8.66 10.76 -0.66
C ASP A 57 8.99 9.73 -1.77
N HIS A 58 9.01 8.44 -1.44
CA HIS A 58 9.33 7.36 -2.39
C HIS A 58 8.13 6.91 -3.24
N VAL A 59 6.90 7.28 -2.85
CA VAL A 59 5.66 6.86 -3.52
C VAL A 59 4.87 8.11 -3.88
N PRO A 60 5.23 8.84 -4.96
CA PRO A 60 4.43 9.95 -5.42
C PRO A 60 3.05 9.43 -5.88
N ALA A 61 2.01 10.25 -5.69
CA ALA A 61 0.63 9.86 -6.02
C ALA A 61 0.50 9.34 -7.46
N LEU A 62 1.21 9.97 -8.42
CA LEU A 62 1.23 9.55 -9.82
C LEU A 62 1.77 8.11 -10.02
N LEU A 63 2.79 7.71 -9.26
CA LEU A 63 3.38 6.38 -9.36
C LEU A 63 2.45 5.31 -8.77
N VAL A 64 1.79 5.64 -7.66
CA VAL A 64 0.76 4.78 -7.06
C VAL A 64 -0.43 4.65 -8.02
N ALA A 65 -0.87 5.76 -8.62
CA ALA A 65 -1.94 5.78 -9.60
C ALA A 65 -1.61 4.89 -10.80
N ALA A 66 -0.42 5.02 -11.37
CA ALA A 66 0.03 4.19 -12.48
C ALA A 66 0.06 2.70 -12.09
N ALA A 67 0.64 2.35 -10.94
CA ALA A 67 0.73 0.95 -10.50
C ALA A 67 -0.65 0.32 -10.25
N MET A 68 -1.55 1.04 -9.58
CA MET A 68 -2.91 0.55 -9.28
C MET A 68 -3.78 0.50 -10.54
N LEU A 69 -3.68 1.50 -11.42
CA LEU A 69 -4.45 1.51 -12.66
C LEU A 69 -4.01 0.37 -13.58
N LEU A 70 -2.69 0.14 -13.70
CA LEU A 70 -2.17 -1.04 -14.38
C LEU A 70 -2.68 -2.33 -13.74
N SER A 71 -2.74 -2.40 -12.40
CA SER A 71 -3.31 -3.56 -11.71
C SER A 71 -4.78 -3.77 -12.06
N ASP A 72 -5.57 -2.70 -12.13
CA ASP A 72 -6.99 -2.79 -12.41
C ASP A 72 -7.21 -3.29 -13.84
N MET A 73 -6.46 -2.77 -14.82
CA MET A 73 -6.55 -3.21 -16.21
C MET A 73 -6.05 -4.64 -16.42
N LEU A 74 -4.89 -5.00 -15.84
CA LEU A 74 -4.28 -6.32 -16.01
C LEU A 74 -5.10 -7.44 -15.35
N LEU A 75 -5.71 -7.15 -14.21
CA LEU A 75 -6.54 -8.11 -13.46
C LEU A 75 -8.03 -8.04 -13.87
N GLN A 76 -8.36 -7.32 -14.95
CA GLN A 76 -9.71 -7.15 -15.47
C GLN A 76 -10.72 -6.67 -14.40
N ARG A 77 -10.24 -5.85 -13.44
CA ARG A 77 -11.08 -5.17 -12.46
C ARG A 77 -11.66 -3.89 -13.08
N PRO A 78 -12.76 -3.34 -12.54
CA PRO A 78 -13.29 -2.06 -12.99
C PRO A 78 -12.20 -0.98 -12.90
N PRO A 79 -11.72 -0.43 -14.04
CA PRO A 79 -10.54 0.40 -14.06
C PRO A 79 -10.77 1.70 -13.28
N GLY A 80 -9.84 2.03 -12.39
CA GLY A 80 -9.79 3.33 -11.73
C GLY A 80 -10.56 3.43 -10.41
N LEU A 81 -11.53 2.56 -10.13
CA LEU A 81 -12.28 2.60 -8.86
C LEU A 81 -11.37 2.27 -7.68
N TRP A 82 -10.71 1.11 -7.72
CA TRP A 82 -9.80 0.68 -6.67
C TRP A 82 -8.62 1.64 -6.59
N THR A 83 -8.04 2.00 -7.73
CA THR A 83 -6.99 3.03 -7.83
C THR A 83 -7.36 4.32 -7.10
N GLY A 84 -8.54 4.89 -7.34
CA GLY A 84 -8.99 6.12 -6.70
C GLY A 84 -9.10 5.98 -5.17
N LEU A 85 -9.69 4.88 -4.70
CA LEU A 85 -9.83 4.61 -3.27
C LEU A 85 -8.46 4.43 -2.58
N VAL A 86 -7.53 3.72 -3.23
CA VAL A 86 -6.17 3.52 -2.73
C VAL A 86 -5.41 4.84 -2.69
N LEU A 87 -5.57 5.71 -3.70
CA LEU A 87 -4.95 7.05 -3.69
C LEU A 87 -5.48 7.91 -2.54
N ILE A 88 -6.79 7.93 -2.32
CA ILE A 88 -7.41 8.65 -1.20
C ILE A 88 -6.81 8.14 0.12
N LEU A 89 -6.77 6.83 0.33
CA LEU A 89 -6.21 6.25 1.54
C LEU A 89 -4.72 6.57 1.70
N THR A 90 -3.95 6.46 0.61
CA THR A 90 -2.52 6.77 0.59
C THR A 90 -2.26 8.23 0.96
N GLU A 91 -3.08 9.16 0.49
CA GLU A 91 -2.96 10.58 0.79
C GLU A 91 -3.39 10.91 2.23
N LEU A 92 -4.44 10.25 2.73
CA LEU A 92 -4.81 10.31 4.15
C LEU A 92 -3.68 9.82 5.05
N LEU A 93 -3.00 8.73 4.69
CA LEU A 93 -1.81 8.25 5.40
C LEU A 93 -0.65 9.25 5.29
N ARG A 94 -0.42 9.82 4.10
CA ARG A 94 0.66 10.80 3.87
C ARG A 94 0.48 12.05 4.74
N SER A 95 -0.73 12.61 4.78
CA SER A 95 -1.04 13.78 5.60
C SER A 95 -0.83 13.52 7.09
N ARG A 96 -1.07 12.28 7.54
CA ARG A 96 -0.87 11.84 8.93
C ARG A 96 0.52 11.27 9.21
N ALA A 97 1.39 11.10 8.21
CA ALA A 97 2.67 10.41 8.34
C ALA A 97 3.58 11.03 9.41
N ARG A 98 3.56 12.35 9.60
CA ARG A 98 4.31 13.03 10.67
C ARG A 98 3.81 12.64 12.06
N SER A 99 2.49 12.65 12.27
CA SER A 99 1.85 12.25 13.53
C SER A 99 2.03 10.77 13.82
N MET A 100 2.06 9.92 12.77
CA MET A 100 2.22 8.47 12.91
C MET A 100 3.64 8.03 13.30
N ARG A 101 4.66 8.90 13.15
CA ARG A 101 6.06 8.54 13.51
C ARG A 101 6.27 8.29 15.00
N SER A 102 5.49 8.93 15.86
CA SER A 102 5.55 8.76 17.32
C SER A 102 4.62 7.66 17.83
N LEU A 103 3.74 7.11 16.98
CA LEU A 103 2.81 6.07 17.40
C LEU A 103 3.52 4.72 17.61
N PRO A 104 3.13 3.97 18.65
CA PRO A 104 3.49 2.57 18.77
C PRO A 104 2.90 1.79 17.59
N PHE A 105 3.60 0.75 17.16
CA PHE A 105 3.24 -0.03 15.97
C PHE A 105 1.80 -0.60 15.98
N PRO A 106 1.24 -1.09 17.11
CA PRO A 106 -0.15 -1.55 17.14
C PRO A 106 -1.18 -0.47 16.79
N LEU A 107 -0.93 0.79 17.16
CA LEU A 107 -1.82 1.91 16.79
C LEU A 107 -1.68 2.27 15.32
N GLU A 108 -0.45 2.27 14.77
CA GLU A 108 -0.22 2.41 13.33
C GLU A 108 -1.01 1.34 12.55
N TRP A 109 -0.90 0.08 12.99
CA TRP A 109 -1.63 -1.04 12.40
C TRP A 109 -3.14 -0.86 12.48
N GLY A 110 -3.68 -0.41 13.63
CA GLY A 110 -5.10 -0.11 13.78
C GLY A 110 -5.60 0.95 12.80
N PHE A 111 -4.85 2.05 12.63
CA PHE A 111 -5.19 3.09 11.65
C PHE A 111 -5.21 2.55 10.22
N VAL A 112 -4.21 1.76 9.85
CA VAL A 112 -4.13 1.14 8.52
C VAL A 112 -5.27 0.13 8.33
N ALA A 113 -5.57 -0.69 9.34
CA ALA A 113 -6.65 -1.67 9.30
C ALA A 113 -8.02 -1.00 9.06
N ILE A 114 -8.30 0.10 9.77
CA ILE A 114 -9.51 0.91 9.55
C ILE A 114 -9.55 1.46 8.13
N GLY A 115 -8.43 1.99 7.63
CA GLY A 115 -8.31 2.50 6.27
C GLY A 115 -8.60 1.43 5.21
N ILE A 116 -7.98 0.25 5.32
CA ILE A 116 -8.20 -0.89 4.43
C ILE A 116 -9.66 -1.33 4.48
N GLY A 117 -10.24 -1.44 5.68
CA GLY A 117 -11.66 -1.77 5.86
C GLY A 117 -12.57 -0.76 5.17
N ALA A 118 -12.35 0.53 5.38
CA ALA A 118 -13.13 1.60 4.77
C ALA A 118 -13.10 1.54 3.25
N ILE A 119 -11.92 1.45 2.62
CA ILE A 119 -11.84 1.39 1.15
C ILE A 119 -12.41 0.09 0.58
N THR A 120 -12.28 -1.04 1.29
CA THR A 120 -12.81 -2.34 0.83
C THR A 120 -14.34 -2.32 0.84
N LEU A 121 -14.94 -1.79 1.89
CA LEU A 121 -16.39 -1.64 2.00
C LEU A 121 -16.91 -0.59 1.02
N ALA A 122 -16.22 0.54 0.84
CA ALA A 122 -16.56 1.55 -0.15
C ALA A 122 -16.51 0.99 -1.57
N ASN A 123 -15.45 0.25 -1.92
CA ASN A 123 -15.33 -0.43 -3.22
C ASN A 123 -16.52 -1.35 -3.45
N ARG A 124 -16.84 -2.21 -2.48
CA ARG A 124 -17.99 -3.11 -2.56
C ARG A 124 -19.31 -2.36 -2.73
N ALA A 125 -19.55 -1.31 -1.95
CA ALA A 125 -20.78 -0.52 -2.00
C ALA A 125 -20.93 0.17 -3.36
N ILE A 126 -19.86 0.78 -3.87
CA ILE A 126 -19.86 1.42 -5.19
C ILE A 126 -20.13 0.38 -6.29
N LEU A 127 -19.47 -0.77 -6.27
CA LEU A 127 -19.73 -1.84 -7.23
C LEU A 127 -21.18 -2.34 -7.18
N ALA A 128 -21.75 -2.48 -5.98
CA ALA A 128 -23.14 -2.87 -5.81
C ALA A 128 -24.12 -1.81 -6.36
N ILE A 129 -23.86 -0.52 -6.12
CA ILE A 129 -24.64 0.61 -6.66
C ILE A 129 -24.54 0.66 -8.19
N LEU A 130 -23.38 0.31 -8.76
CA LEU A 130 -23.14 0.26 -10.20
C LEU A 130 -23.59 -1.05 -10.86
N LEU A 131 -24.27 -1.94 -10.10
CA LEU A 131 -24.72 -3.25 -10.56
C LEU A 131 -23.58 -4.14 -11.13
N VAL A 132 -22.34 -3.90 -10.71
CA VAL A 132 -21.19 -4.73 -11.08
C VAL A 132 -21.17 -5.97 -10.18
N PRO A 133 -20.91 -7.18 -10.71
CA PRO A 133 -20.83 -8.39 -9.89
C PRO A 133 -19.82 -8.24 -8.75
N VAL A 134 -20.29 -8.48 -7.51
CA VAL A 134 -19.47 -8.44 -6.30
C VAL A 134 -19.22 -9.84 -5.77
N ALA A 135 -18.05 -10.07 -5.19
CA ALA A 135 -17.74 -11.33 -4.53
C ALA A 135 -18.73 -11.62 -3.38
N PRO A 136 -18.96 -12.89 -3.02
CA PRO A 136 -19.66 -13.27 -1.79
C PRO A 136 -19.09 -12.55 -0.55
N MET A 137 -19.96 -12.25 0.41
CA MET A 137 -19.56 -11.52 1.63
C MET A 137 -18.46 -12.24 2.40
N GLY A 138 -18.55 -13.57 2.55
CA GLY A 138 -17.54 -14.37 3.23
C GLY A 138 -16.14 -14.28 2.60
N LEU A 139 -16.05 -14.26 1.27
CA LEU A 139 -14.77 -14.08 0.56
C LEU A 139 -14.20 -12.68 0.78
N THR A 140 -15.05 -11.65 0.78
CA THR A 140 -14.62 -10.27 1.02
C THR A 140 -14.10 -10.10 2.46
N LEU A 141 -14.80 -10.65 3.44
CA LEU A 141 -14.41 -10.55 4.86
C LEU A 141 -13.13 -11.34 5.16
N THR A 142 -12.99 -12.55 4.59
CA THR A 142 -11.75 -13.33 4.73
C THR A 142 -10.58 -12.64 4.06
N GLN A 143 -10.74 -12.12 2.84
CA GLN A 143 -9.72 -11.31 2.17
C GLN A 143 -9.30 -10.11 3.01
N LEU A 144 -10.28 -9.36 3.54
CA LEU A 144 -10.03 -8.18 4.37
C LEU A 144 -9.23 -8.55 5.62
N ALA A 145 -9.68 -9.57 6.35
CA ALA A 145 -9.01 -10.04 7.55
C ALA A 145 -7.57 -10.48 7.28
N ILE A 146 -7.35 -11.28 6.23
CA ILE A 146 -6.02 -11.78 5.85
C ILE A 146 -5.13 -10.62 5.39
N THR A 147 -5.67 -9.65 4.65
CA THR A 147 -4.93 -8.44 4.24
C THR A 147 -4.49 -7.63 5.46
N ILE A 148 -5.40 -7.40 6.42
CA ILE A 148 -5.07 -6.67 7.66
C ILE A 148 -3.99 -7.40 8.47
N VAL A 149 -4.14 -8.72 8.66
CA VAL A 149 -3.17 -9.54 9.42
C VAL A 149 -1.83 -9.67 8.70
N ALA A 150 -1.80 -9.57 7.37
CA ALA A 150 -0.57 -9.59 6.58
C ALA A 150 0.20 -8.25 6.64
N TYR A 151 -0.43 -7.14 7.02
CA TYR A 151 0.23 -5.83 7.08
C TYR A 151 1.52 -5.84 7.93
N PRO A 152 1.53 -6.34 9.18
CA PRO A 152 2.76 -6.45 9.97
C PRO A 152 3.87 -7.25 9.30
N ILE A 153 3.53 -8.33 8.58
CA ILE A 153 4.50 -9.16 7.87
C ILE A 153 5.12 -8.37 6.72
N VAL A 154 4.29 -7.71 5.90
CA VAL A 154 4.76 -6.87 4.80
C VAL A 154 5.62 -5.72 5.31
N VAL A 155 5.24 -5.12 6.43
CA VAL A 155 6.00 -4.05 7.08
C VAL A 155 7.35 -4.56 7.60
N ALA A 156 7.39 -5.74 8.23
CA ALA A 156 8.63 -6.36 8.67
C ALA A 156 9.53 -6.67 7.48
N LEU A 157 9.00 -7.28 6.42
CA LEU A 157 9.73 -7.56 5.18
C LEU A 157 10.24 -6.27 4.53
N ALA A 158 9.45 -5.20 4.48
CA ALA A 158 9.89 -3.91 3.95
C ALA A 158 11.02 -3.31 4.81
N HIS A 159 10.98 -3.49 6.13
CA HIS A 159 12.06 -3.08 7.02
C HIS A 159 13.36 -3.86 6.76
N PHE A 160 13.28 -5.19 6.68
CA PHE A 160 14.42 -6.07 6.45
C PHE A 160 15.00 -5.94 5.03
N ALA A 161 14.16 -5.93 4.00
CA ALA A 161 14.57 -5.93 2.60
C ALA A 161 15.09 -4.56 2.11
N LEU A 162 14.57 -3.45 2.64
CA LEU A 162 14.85 -2.13 2.08
C LEU A 162 15.72 -1.24 2.99
N ARG A 163 16.07 -1.69 4.21
CA ARG A 163 16.75 -0.88 5.25
C ARG A 163 16.15 0.53 5.35
N VAL A 164 14.82 0.63 5.21
CA VAL A 164 14.09 1.87 5.38
C VAL A 164 13.95 2.09 6.87
N ASN A 165 15.06 2.51 7.49
CA ASN A 165 15.04 2.97 8.87
C ASN A 165 14.10 4.17 8.97
N ARG A 166 13.23 4.19 9.98
CA ARG A 166 12.67 5.45 10.47
C ARG A 166 13.88 6.35 10.73
N PRO A 167 13.96 7.58 10.18
CA PRO A 167 15.01 8.49 10.63
C PRO A 167 14.84 8.63 12.14
N ALA A 168 15.90 8.31 12.89
CA ALA A 168 15.88 8.36 14.35
C ALA A 168 15.43 9.77 14.78
N GLN A 169 14.55 9.85 15.78
CA GLN A 169 14.19 11.12 16.41
C GLN A 169 15.50 11.74 16.95
N GLY A 170 15.84 12.94 16.48
CA GLY A 170 17.11 13.62 16.81
C GLY A 170 18.22 13.53 15.76
N ALA A 171 17.99 12.97 14.57
CA ALA A 171 18.92 13.14 13.46
C ALA A 171 18.88 14.60 12.98
N VAL A 172 19.93 15.35 13.31
CA VAL A 172 20.18 16.68 12.79
C VAL A 172 20.40 16.56 11.28
N ASP A 173 19.76 17.43 10.50
CA ASP A 173 20.10 17.55 9.07
C ASP A 173 21.60 17.89 8.93
N GLU A 174 22.23 17.60 7.79
CA GLU A 174 23.65 17.94 7.53
C GLU A 174 23.93 19.47 7.64
N PHE A 175 22.87 20.27 7.84
CA PHE A 175 22.87 21.72 8.06
C PHE A 175 22.57 22.16 9.51
N GLY A 176 22.55 21.27 10.50
CA GLY A 176 22.47 21.66 11.91
C GLY A 176 21.08 22.06 12.43
N HIS A 177 20.02 21.84 11.66
CA HIS A 177 18.65 22.09 12.12
C HIS A 177 18.01 20.85 12.75
N ARG A 178 17.35 21.06 13.90
CA ARG A 178 16.60 20.03 14.61
C ARG A 178 15.31 19.71 13.84
N LEU A 179 15.11 18.43 13.51
CA LEU A 179 13.87 17.87 12.96
C LEU A 179 13.01 17.26 14.07
#